data_AF-A0A1C4ETM3-F1
#
_entry.id   AF-A0A1C4ETM3-F1
#
_cell.length_a   1.000
_cell.length_b   1.000
_cell.length_c   1.000
_cell.angle_alpha   90.00
_cell.angle_beta   90.00
_cell.angle_gamma   90.00
#
_symmetry.space_group_name_H-M   'P 1'
#
loop_
_entity.id
_entity.type
_entity.pdbx_description
1 polymer ?
#
loop_
_entity_poly.entity_id
_entity_poly.type
_entity_poly.pdbx_seq_one_letter_code
_entity_poly.pdbx_strand_id
1 'polypeptide(L)' 'MAFKSEEELNKAFEAAKATLAIEGMIITKEMEKVIKEKLAGKITCKQLITLADAIARRERT' A
#
# COMPACT_ATOMS: atom_id res chain seq x y z
N MET A 1 10.50 4.67 9.43
CA MET A 1 9.97 6.03 9.66
C MET A 1 8.66 5.92 10.40
N ALA A 2 8.44 6.78 11.40
CA ALA A 2 7.12 6.94 12.02
C ALA A 2 6.53 8.25 11.50
N PHE A 3 5.36 8.19 10.87
CA PHE A 3 4.61 9.38 10.47
C PHE A 3 4.04 10.05 11.73
N LYS A 4 4.03 11.39 11.76
CA LYS A 4 3.61 12.18 12.93
C LYS A 4 2.09 12.34 12.99
N SER A 5 1.39 12.17 11.88
CA SER A 5 -0.08 12.20 11.80
C SER A 5 -0.62 11.35 10.65
N GLU A 6 -1.93 11.06 10.72
CA GLU A 6 -2.65 10.40 9.62
C GLU A 6 -2.69 11.27 8.36
N GLU A 7 -2.74 12.60 8.51
CA GLU A 7 -2.68 13.54 7.39
C GLU A 7 -1.32 13.48 6.67
N GLU A 8 -0.22 13.44 7.42
CA GLU A 8 1.13 13.29 6.84
C GLU A 8 1.27 11.95 6.11
N LEU A 9 0.77 10.87 6.71
CA LEU A 9 0.73 9.55 6.08
C LEU A 9 -0.07 9.58 4.78
N ASN A 10 -1.25 10.19 4.77
CA ASN A 10 -2.09 10.28 3.58
C ASN A 10 -1.41 11.10 2.47
N LYS A 11 -0.75 12.22 2.80
CA LYS A 11 0.02 13.01 1.82
C LYS A 11 1.17 12.21 1.22
N ALA A 12 1.92 11.48 2.03
CA ALA A 12 2.99 10.60 1.56
C ALA A 12 2.43 9.48 0.66
N PHE A 13 1.25 8.96 0.99
CA PHE A 13 0.58 7.92 0.20
C PHE A 13 0.10 8.43 -1.15
N GLU A 14 -0.50 9.62 -1.21
CA GLU A 14 -0.90 10.26 -2.47
C GLU A 14 0.30 10.59 -3.36
N ALA A 15 1.40 11.05 -2.77
CA ALA A 15 2.65 11.26 -3.51
C ALA A 15 3.17 9.93 -4.11
N ALA A 16 3.18 8.85 -3.33
CA ALA A 16 3.61 7.53 -3.81
C ALA A 16 2.71 7.00 -4.95
N LYS A 17 1.39 7.16 -4.83
CA LYS A 17 0.44 6.82 -5.90
C LYS A 17 0.73 7.62 -7.17
N ALA A 18 0.95 8.93 -7.05
CA ALA A 18 1.24 9.78 -8.20
C ALA A 18 2.53 9.33 -8.92
N THR A 19 3.58 9.00 -8.17
CA THR A 19 4.82 8.46 -8.73
C THR A 19 4.59 7.16 -9.49
N LEU A 20 3.83 6.22 -8.92
CA LEU A 20 3.52 4.94 -9.57
C LEU A 20 2.64 5.12 -10.80
N ALA A 21 1.70 6.06 -10.76
CA ALA A 21 0.83 6.36 -11.89
C ALA A 21 1.61 6.90 -13.10
N ILE A 22 2.70 7.64 -12.89
CA ILE A 22 3.62 8.07 -13.96
C ILE A 22 4.19 6.86 -14.71
N GLU A 23 4.45 5.76 -14.00
CA GLU A 23 4.96 4.51 -14.57
C GLU A 23 3.84 3.58 -15.09
N GLY A 24 2.59 4.06 -15.12
CA GLY A 24 1.43 3.26 -15.52
C GLY A 24 1.00 2.23 -14.47
N MET A 25 1.51 2.31 -13.24
CA MET A 25 1.13 1.43 -12.13
C MET A 25 0.02 2.07 -11.29
N ILE A 26 -1.05 1.32 -11.03
CA ILE A 26 -2.19 1.80 -10.24
C ILE A 26 -2.21 1.04 -8.91
N ILE A 27 -2.15 1.77 -7.79
CA ILE A 27 -2.45 1.20 -6.47
C ILE A 27 -3.97 1.15 -6.29
N THR A 28 -4.53 -0.04 -6.19
CA THR A 28 -5.95 -0.23 -5.89
C THR A 28 -6.27 0.09 -4.43
N LYS A 29 -7.56 0.31 -4.12
CA LYS A 29 -8.02 0.54 -2.73
C LYS A 29 -7.67 -0.63 -1.80
N GLU A 30 -7.67 -1.85 -2.31
CA GLU A 30 -7.29 -3.04 -1.53
C GLU A 30 -5.79 -3.02 -1.20
N MET A 31 -4.93 -2.75 -2.19
CA MET A 31 -3.49 -2.61 -1.97
C MET A 31 -3.17 -1.50 -0.96
N GLU A 32 -3.84 -0.35 -1.08
CA GLU A 32 -3.71 0.77 -0.13
C GLU A 32 -4.03 0.35 1.30
N LYS A 33 -5.14 -0.38 1.50
CA LYS A 33 -5.53 -0.85 2.81
C LYS A 33 -4.45 -1.73 3.44
N VAL A 34 -3.91 -2.70 2.70
CA VAL A 34 -2.89 -3.62 3.20
C VAL A 34 -1.59 -2.87 3.55
N ILE A 35 -1.18 -1.88 2.74
CA ILE A 35 0.00 -1.07 3.04
C ILE A 35 -0.22 -0.24 4.32
N LYS A 36 -1.38 0.39 4.49
CA LYS A 36 -1.72 1.14 5.70
C LYS A 36 -1.76 0.24 6.94
N GLU A 37 -2.27 -0.99 6.85
CA GLU A 37 -2.24 -1.95 7.95
C GLU A 37 -0.81 -2.34 8.35
N LYS A 38 0.11 -2.49 7.39
CA LYS A 38 1.53 -2.73 7.67
C LYS A 38 2.15 -1.56 8.42
N LEU A 39 1.88 -0.33 7.97
CA LEU A 39 2.42 0.90 8.56
C LEU A 39 1.88 1.16 9.96
N ALA A 40 0.61 0.82 10.20
CA ALA A 40 -0.02 0.85 11.52
C ALA A 40 0.45 -0.28 12.45
N GLY A 41 1.33 -1.16 12.01
CA GLY A 41 1.83 -2.29 12.81
C GLY A 41 0.81 -3.41 13.02
N LYS A 42 -0.34 -3.38 12.36
CA LYS A 42 -1.42 -4.39 12.49
C LYS A 42 -1.03 -5.72 11.83
N ILE A 43 -0.20 -5.67 10.80
CA ILE A 43 0.32 -6.85 10.11
C ILE A 43 1.85 -6.82 10.03
N THR A 44 2.43 -8.02 9.99
CA THR A 44 3.87 -8.24 9.81
C THR A 44 4.29 -8.05 8.34
N CYS A 45 5.60 -7.93 8.07
CA CYS A 45 6.10 -7.92 6.70
C CYS A 45 5.77 -9.23 5.96
N LYS A 46 5.79 -10.37 6.65
CA LYS A 46 5.44 -11.66 6.06
C LYS A 46 3.98 -11.70 5.60
N GLN A 47 3.06 -11.21 6.44
CA GLN A 47 1.64 -11.11 6.10
C GLN A 47 1.39 -10.15 4.93
N LEU A 48 2.09 -8.99 4.90
CA LEU A 48 2.04 -8.07 3.76
C LEU A 48 2.42 -8.77 2.45
N ILE A 49 3.52 -9.52 2.43
CA ILE A 49 3.99 -10.23 1.23
C ILE A 49 2.95 -11.26 0.78
N THR A 50 2.39 -12.04 1.71
CA THR A 50 1.37 -13.04 1.39
C THR A 50 0.09 -12.39 0.82
N LEU A 51 -0.37 -11.29 1.41
CA LEU A 51 -1.55 -10.57 0.92
C LEU A 51 -1.29 -9.93 -0.44
N ALA A 52 -0.11 -9.35 -0.66
CA ALA A 52 0.28 -8.76 -1.94
C ALA A 52 0.34 -9.82 -3.06
N ASP A 53 0.91 -10.99 -2.81
CA ASP A 53 0.92 -12.11 -3.77
C ASP A 53 -0.51 -12.59 -4.10
N ALA A 54 -1.38 -12.69 -3.09
CA ALA A 54 -2.77 -13.08 -3.29
C ALA A 54 -3.58 -12.05 -4.09
N ILE A 55 -3.32 -10.75 -3.91
CA ILE A 55 -3.91 -9.69 -4.75
C ILE A 55 -3.40 -9.80 -6.18
N ALA A 56 -2.07 -9.87 -6.36
CA ALA A 56 -1.45 -9.93 -7.69
C ALA A 56 -1.89 -11.15 -8.51
N ARG A 57 -2.10 -12.30 -7.86
CA ARG A 57 -2.64 -13.50 -8.55
C ARG A 57 -4.09 -13.31 -9.00
N ARG A 58 -4.92 -12.65 -8.19
CA ARG A 58 -6.34 -12.40 -8.52
C ARG A 58 -6.48 -11.42 -9.69
N GLU A 59 -5.64 -10.40 -9.77
CA GLU A 59 -5.67 -9.42 -10.87
C GLU A 59 -5.15 -9.99 -12.20
N ARG A 60 -4.51 -11.16 -12.17
CA ARG A 60 -3.96 -11.84 -13.36
C ARG A 60 -4.94 -12.81 -14.02
N THR A 61 -6.01 -13.18 -13.31
CA THR A 61 -7.14 -14.00 -13.78
C THR A 61 -8.27 -13.13 -14.27
#